data_AF-A0A928W744-F1
#
_entry.id   AF-A0A928W744-F1
#
_cell.length_a   1.000
_cell.length_b   1.000
_cell.length_c   1.000
_cell.angle_alpha   90.00
_cell.angle_beta   90.00
_cell.angle_gamma   90.00
#
_symmetry.space_group_name_H-M   'P 1'
#
loop_
_entity.id
_entity.type
_entity.pdbx_description
1 polymer ?
#
loop_
_entity_poly.entity_id
_entity_poly.type
_entity_poly.pdbx_seq_one_letter_code
_entity_poly.pdbx_strand_id
1 'polypeptide(L)'
;MVVTTNENKQSVPEALPFLEAICWQTDDVYRFDDEQMLSRYERGWRYRSMFNNLGDRELNFIKELARRYDSWLQSDLCASN
;
A
#
# COMPACT_ATOMS: atom_id res chain seq x y z
N MET A 1 0.14 -24.83 -22.30
CA MET A 1 -0.54 -24.26 -21.12
C MET A 1 0.42 -23.28 -20.48
N VAL A 2 -0.09 -22.11 -20.11
CA VAL A 2 0.63 -20.88 -19.73
C VAL A 2 1.25 -20.97 -18.33
N VAL A 3 2.47 -20.44 -18.17
CA VAL A 3 2.89 -19.84 -16.89
C VAL A 3 3.80 -18.64 -17.22
N THR A 4 3.20 -17.50 -17.54
CA THR A 4 3.89 -16.21 -17.51
C THR A 4 4.01 -15.81 -16.04
N THR A 5 5.11 -16.22 -15.39
CA THR A 5 5.43 -15.73 -14.05
C THR A 5 5.97 -14.31 -14.22
N ASN A 6 5.10 -13.33 -13.96
CA ASN A 6 5.43 -11.92 -14.05
C ASN A 6 6.33 -11.56 -12.85
N GLU A 7 7.64 -11.69 -13.02
CA GLU A 7 8.69 -11.39 -12.03
C GLU A 7 8.89 -9.87 -11.87
N ASN A 8 7.84 -9.16 -11.46
CA ASN A 8 7.97 -7.79 -10.94
C ASN A 8 7.05 -7.54 -9.74
N LYS A 9 6.65 -8.62 -9.05
CA LYS A 9 5.92 -8.51 -7.80
C LYS A 9 6.88 -7.99 -6.75
N GLN A 10 6.79 -6.70 -6.49
CA GLN A 10 7.49 -6.06 -5.40
C GLN A 10 7.16 -6.84 -4.12
N SER A 11 8.15 -7.14 -3.27
CA SER A 11 7.93 -7.93 -2.06
C SER A 11 6.97 -7.19 -1.14
N VAL A 12 5.68 -7.50 -1.26
CA VAL A 12 4.63 -7.00 -0.39
C VAL A 12 5.02 -7.40 1.04
N PRO A 13 5.09 -6.45 1.98
CA PRO A 13 5.36 -6.75 3.38
C PRO A 13 4.41 -7.83 3.92
N GLU A 14 4.93 -8.72 4.76
CA GLU A 14 4.14 -9.80 5.39
C GLU A 14 2.99 -9.28 6.26
N ALA A 15 3.09 -8.04 6.73
CA ALA A 15 2.06 -7.38 7.53
C ALA A 15 1.85 -5.95 7.02
N LEU A 16 0.59 -5.63 6.70
CA LEU A 16 0.14 -4.31 6.28
C LEU A 16 -0.94 -3.81 7.25
N PRO A 17 -0.56 -3.50 8.51
CA PRO A 17 -1.52 -3.21 9.57
C PRO A 17 -2.45 -2.04 9.22
N PHE A 18 -1.95 -1.04 8.48
CA PHE A 18 -2.79 0.06 8.04
C PHE A 18 -3.75 -0.35 6.93
N LEU A 19 -3.27 -1.10 5.92
CA LEU A 19 -4.14 -1.64 4.87
C LEU A 19 -5.23 -2.55 5.44
N GLU A 20 -4.89 -3.41 6.39
CA GLU A 20 -5.83 -4.28 7.10
C GLU A 20 -6.87 -3.46 7.88
N ALA A 21 -6.44 -2.40 8.57
CA ALA A 21 -7.34 -1.54 9.32
C ALA A 21 -8.34 -0.79 8.40
N ILE A 22 -7.88 -0.24 7.27
CA ILE A 22 -8.77 0.46 6.34
C ILE A 22 -9.63 -0.51 5.52
N CYS A 23 -9.16 -1.74 5.28
CA CYS A 23 -9.85 -2.78 4.54
C CYS A 23 -10.42 -3.87 5.45
N TRP A 24 -10.83 -3.54 6.67
CA TRP A 24 -11.33 -4.49 7.67
C TRP A 24 -12.54 -5.34 7.21
N GLN A 25 -13.24 -4.93 6.15
CA GLN A 25 -14.33 -5.68 5.51
C GLN A 25 -13.87 -6.62 4.38
N THR A 26 -12.59 -6.58 4.01
CA THR A 26 -12.02 -7.38 2.94
C THR A 26 -11.29 -8.57 3.54
N ASP A 27 -11.72 -9.78 3.17
CA ASP A 27 -11.15 -11.05 3.65
C ASP A 27 -9.66 -11.21 3.31
N ASP A 28 -9.22 -10.70 2.16
CA ASP A 28 -7.89 -10.99 1.59
C ASP A 28 -7.25 -9.75 0.94
N VAL A 29 -6.71 -8.85 1.76
CA VAL A 29 -6.07 -7.60 1.28
C VAL A 29 -4.74 -7.86 0.55
N TYR A 30 -4.08 -8.97 0.85
CA TYR A 30 -2.80 -9.37 0.28
C TYR A 30 -2.92 -9.96 -1.13
N ARG A 31 -4.13 -10.27 -1.57
CA ARG A 31 -4.42 -10.74 -2.94
C ARG A 31 -4.54 -9.60 -3.94
N PHE A 32 -4.60 -8.35 -3.46
CA PHE A 32 -4.65 -7.18 -4.32
C PHE A 32 -3.36 -7.01 -5.12
N ASP A 33 -3.51 -6.47 -6.32
CA ASP A 33 -2.40 -6.00 -7.12
C ASP A 33 -1.86 -4.67 -6.55
N ASP A 34 -0.66 -4.29 -6.95
CA ASP A 34 0.03 -3.09 -6.47
C ASP A 34 -0.84 -1.82 -6.66
N GLU A 35 -1.53 -1.71 -7.80
CA GLU A 35 -2.47 -0.60 -8.09
C GLU A 35 -3.72 -0.65 -7.21
N GLN A 36 -4.25 -1.86 -6.95
CA GLN A 36 -5.42 -2.04 -6.09
C GLN A 36 -5.08 -1.67 -4.65
N MET A 37 -3.92 -2.12 -4.15
CA MET A 37 -3.39 -1.72 -2.85
C MET A 37 -3.25 -0.21 -2.75
N LEU A 38 -2.65 0.42 -3.76
CA LEU A 38 -2.51 1.88 -3.81
C LEU A 38 -3.87 2.58 -3.75
N SER A 39 -4.86 2.14 -4.51
CA SER A 39 -6.22 2.73 -4.47
C SER A 39 -6.88 2.60 -3.10
N ARG A 40 -6.62 1.51 -2.37
CA ARG A 40 -7.06 1.37 -0.96
C ARG A 40 -6.33 2.37 -0.08
N TYR A 41 -5.01 2.47 -0.21
CA TYR A 41 -4.22 3.43 0.54
C TYR A 41 -4.68 4.87 0.28
N GLU A 42 -4.91 5.28 -0.96
CA GLU A 42 -5.38 6.64 -1.30
C GLU A 42 -6.70 6.97 -0.60
N ARG A 43 -7.66 6.04 -0.65
CA ARG A 43 -8.97 6.21 0.03
C ARG A 43 -8.83 6.22 1.54
N GLY A 44 -8.03 5.32 2.08
CA GLY A 44 -7.80 5.15 3.51
C GLY A 44 -6.81 6.16 4.10
N TRP A 45 -6.07 6.91 3.27
CA TRP A 45 -4.95 7.74 3.71
C TRP A 45 -5.36 8.81 4.71
N ARG A 46 -6.61 9.28 4.65
CA ARG A 46 -7.14 10.25 5.60
C ARG A 46 -7.15 9.73 7.05
N TYR A 47 -7.20 8.41 7.23
CA TYR A 47 -7.14 7.76 8.55
C TYR A 47 -5.71 7.54 9.05
N ARG A 48 -4.68 7.80 8.22
CA ARG A 48 -3.26 7.74 8.57
C ARG A 48 -2.95 8.53 9.84
N SER A 49 -3.51 9.73 9.96
CA SER A 49 -3.32 10.61 11.13
C SER A 49 -3.91 10.05 12.42
N MET A 50 -4.94 9.19 12.32
CA MET A 50 -5.55 8.49 13.45
C MET A 50 -4.87 7.15 13.72
N PHE A 51 -4.13 6.61 12.74
CA PHE A 51 -3.48 5.31 12.81
C PHE A 51 -2.00 5.44 13.18
N ASN A 52 -1.70 5.31 14.47
CA ASN A 52 -0.34 5.49 15.00
C ASN A 52 0.58 4.26 14.81
N ASN A 53 0.07 3.15 14.26
CA ASN A 53 0.78 1.87 14.13
C ASN A 53 1.23 1.55 12.69
N LEU A 54 1.37 2.56 11.84
CA LEU A 54 1.91 2.32 10.50
C LEU A 54 3.43 2.11 10.59
N GLY A 55 3.89 0.89 10.29
CA GLY A 55 5.29 0.52 10.38
C GLY A 55 6.13 1.07 9.22
N ASP A 56 7.43 1.30 9.47
CA ASP A 56 8.36 1.84 8.47
C ASP A 56 8.47 1.00 7.19
N ARG A 57 8.29 -0.33 7.31
CA ARG A 57 8.28 -1.25 6.15
C ARG A 57 7.08 -1.00 5.25
N GLU A 58 5.90 -0.87 5.84
CA GLU A 58 4.67 -0.54 5.12
C GLU A 58 4.76 0.87 4.52
N LEU A 59 5.33 1.83 5.26
CA LEU A 59 5.57 3.18 4.75
C LEU A 59 6.42 3.18 3.47
N ASN A 60 7.54 2.46 3.50
CA ASN A 60 8.46 2.40 2.38
C ASN A 60 7.84 1.69 1.17
N PHE A 61 7.01 0.68 1.42
CA PHE A 61 6.21 0.02 0.39
C PHE A 61 5.24 1.01 -0.28
N ILE A 62 4.47 1.77 0.50
CA ILE A 62 3.53 2.78 -0.03
C ILE A 62 4.27 3.88 -0.79
N LYS A 63 5.45 4.33 -0.31
CA LYS A 63 6.29 5.32 -1.01
C LYS A 63 6.68 4.82 -2.39
N GLU A 64 7.13 3.58 -2.50
CA GLU A 64 7.56 3.03 -3.78
C GLU A 64 6.37 2.74 -4.71
N LEU A 65 5.23 2.29 -4.18
CA LEU A 65 3.97 2.21 -4.94
C LEU A 65 3.57 3.59 -5.49
N ALA A 66 3.52 4.61 -4.63
CA ALA A 66 3.13 5.95 -5.03
C ALA A 66 4.07 6.53 -6.09
N ARG A 67 5.38 6.28 -5.96
CA ARG A 67 6.39 6.68 -6.95
C ARG A 67 6.24 5.93 -8.28
N ARG A 68 5.94 4.63 -8.24
CA ARG A 68 5.80 3.77 -9.42
C ARG A 68 4.54 4.10 -10.25
N TYR A 69 3.45 4.44 -9.57
CA TYR A 69 2.15 4.76 -10.19
C TYR A 69 1.87 6.27 -10.28
N ASP A 70 2.85 7.12 -9.93
CA ASP A 70 2.74 8.58 -9.90
C ASP A 70 1.51 9.11 -9.11
N SER A 71 1.23 8.49 -7.96
CA SER A 71 0.10 8.87 -7.10
C SER A 71 0.41 10.09 -6.25
N TRP A 72 -0.63 10.88 -5.96
CA TRP A 72 -0.56 12.04 -5.07
C TRP A 72 -0.08 11.70 -3.64
N LEU A 73 -0.17 10.43 -3.24
CA LEU A 73 0.38 9.95 -1.97
C LEU A 73 1.88 10.25 -1.83
N GLN A 74 2.63 10.26 -2.93
CA GLN A 74 4.07 10.56 -2.90
C GLN A 74 4.34 11.98 -2.36
N SER A 75 3.46 12.93 -2.69
CA SER A 75 3.57 14.32 -2.26
C SER A 75 3.30 14.47 -0.76
N ASP A 76 2.28 13.77 -0.25
CA ASP A 76 1.92 13.77 1.17
C ASP A 76 3.02 13.10 2.03
N LEU A 77 3.56 12.00 1.52
CA LEU A 77 4.70 11.27 2.10
C LEU A 77 6.01 12.08 2.09
N CYS A 78 6.18 12.99 1.13
CA CYS A 78 7.33 13.89 1.06
C CYS A 78 7.16 15.14 1.92
N ALA A 79 5.92 15.57 2.18
CA ALA A 79 5.60 16.76 2.96
C ALA A 79 5.73 16.57 4.48
N SER A 80 5.84 15.33 4.97
CA SER A 80 5.92 15.00 6.40
C SER A 80 7.36 15.03 6.97
N ASN A 81 8.26 15.87 6.44
CA ASN A 81 9.68 15.94 6.82
C ASN A 81 10.00 17.10 7.77
#